data_AF-A0A520MVG2-F1
#
_entry.id   AF-A0A520MVG2-F1
#
_cell.length_a   1.000
_cell.length_b   1.000
_cell.length_c   1.000
_cell.angle_alpha   90.00
_cell.angle_beta   90.00
_cell.angle_gamma   90.00
#
_symmetry.space_group_name_H-M   'P 1'
#
loop_
_entity.id
_entity.type
_entity.pdbx_description
1 polymer ?
#
loop_
_entity_poly.entity_id
_entity_poly.type
_entity_poly.pdbx_seq_one_letter_code
_entity_poly.pdbx_strand_id
1 'polypeptide(L)'
;MRIAKYPFAVLSAALFTVMLITPISSISNLMWLSSVDMPVGLFSSIEVILFDFQRLGIGLYAVVVIGFAIAFTIAGLISRFTSLGGKYLYAIAAAVAIGTAIFLMVELLFQTELLSGNRTIIGKILHYLAGFFGGYFYYHLIAVDRKYTFVVRFLGILYAYLLLGLSLQWIFTPVLAAADFGFILNELPDDAQNALLRDFTSFFVATFLFSLLGAITLNPIWFLSAGIVYFGAGIFNLMAIYVHGTDFNQIFIFEFILGAWPSALAITIFLKERNN
;
A
#
# COMPACT_ATOMS: atom_id res chain seq x y z
N MET A 1 -28.25 -0.74 2.18
CA MET A 1 -27.37 -0.03 1.22
C MET A 1 -26.31 -0.98 0.66
N ARG A 2 -26.49 -1.51 -0.55
CA ARG A 2 -25.49 -2.41 -1.20
C ARG A 2 -24.35 -1.65 -1.92
N ILE A 3 -24.53 -0.34 -2.15
CA ILE A 3 -23.63 0.50 -2.96
C ILE A 3 -22.30 0.79 -2.24
N ALA A 4 -22.27 0.96 -0.91
CA ALA A 4 -21.02 1.22 -0.18
C ALA A 4 -20.07 0.01 -0.10
N LYS A 5 -20.56 -1.21 -0.29
CA LYS A 5 -19.72 -2.42 -0.27
C LYS A 5 -18.86 -2.56 -1.51
N TYR A 6 -19.40 -2.13 -2.66
CA TYR A 6 -18.77 -2.27 -3.95
C TYR A 6 -17.41 -1.56 -4.05
N PRO A 7 -17.27 -0.26 -3.71
CA PRO A 7 -15.99 0.43 -3.83
C PRO A 7 -14.93 -0.16 -2.91
N PHE A 8 -15.24 -0.42 -1.63
CA PHE A 8 -14.26 -1.03 -0.72
C PHE A 8 -13.89 -2.47 -1.10
N ALA A 9 -14.80 -3.24 -1.70
CA ALA A 9 -14.48 -4.56 -2.23
C ALA A 9 -13.55 -4.47 -3.45
N VAL A 10 -13.78 -3.55 -4.39
CA VAL A 10 -12.88 -3.28 -5.52
C VAL A 10 -11.50 -2.88 -5.01
N LEU A 11 -11.45 -1.89 -4.11
CA LEU A 11 -10.21 -1.37 -3.54
C LEU A 11 -9.42 -2.45 -2.78
N SER A 12 -10.10 -3.32 -2.03
CA SER A 12 -9.47 -4.43 -1.30
C SER A 12 -8.94 -5.50 -2.26
N ALA A 13 -9.72 -5.85 -3.29
CA ALA A 13 -9.31 -6.84 -4.29
C ALA A 13 -8.13 -6.36 -5.13
N ALA A 14 -8.12 -5.09 -5.51
CA ALA A 14 -7.01 -4.47 -6.20
C ALA A 14 -5.74 -4.47 -5.34
N LEU A 15 -5.84 -4.12 -4.06
CA LEU A 15 -4.70 -4.09 -3.15
C LEU A 15 -4.11 -5.49 -2.99
N PHE A 16 -4.98 -6.47 -2.75
CA PHE A 16 -4.59 -7.89 -2.67
C PHE A 16 -3.91 -8.38 -3.95
N THR A 17 -4.42 -7.99 -5.11
CA THR A 17 -3.82 -8.38 -6.41
C THR A 17 -2.44 -7.76 -6.60
N VAL A 18 -2.29 -6.48 -6.27
CA VAL A 18 -1.00 -5.79 -6.33
C VAL A 18 0.02 -6.44 -5.39
N MET A 19 -0.40 -6.82 -4.18
CA MET A 19 0.46 -7.52 -3.22
C MET A 19 0.98 -8.87 -3.75
N LEU A 20 0.31 -9.47 -4.74
CA LEU A 20 0.77 -10.67 -5.43
C LEU A 20 1.63 -10.33 -6.65
N ILE A 21 1.25 -9.33 -7.46
CA ILE A 21 1.95 -8.95 -8.69
C ILE A 21 3.36 -8.42 -8.41
N THR A 22 3.52 -7.57 -7.38
CA THR A 22 4.82 -6.92 -7.14
C THR A 22 5.92 -7.92 -6.78
N PRO A 23 5.75 -8.90 -5.85
CA PRO A 23 6.77 -9.91 -5.62
C PRO A 23 7.05 -10.78 -6.85
N ILE A 24 6.03 -11.12 -7.66
CA ILE A 24 6.23 -11.89 -8.91
C ILE A 24 7.20 -11.13 -9.83
N SER A 25 6.97 -9.82 -10.01
CA SER A 25 7.81 -8.97 -10.85
C SER A 25 9.23 -8.84 -10.29
N SER A 26 9.39 -8.56 -8.99
CA SER A 26 10.70 -8.39 -8.36
C SER A 26 11.53 -9.66 -8.36
N ILE A 27 10.93 -10.81 -8.01
CA ILE A 27 11.62 -12.11 -8.05
C ILE A 27 12.05 -12.44 -9.48
N SER A 28 11.17 -12.20 -10.46
CA SER A 28 11.51 -12.41 -11.87
C SER A 28 12.67 -11.52 -12.32
N ASN A 29 12.72 -10.27 -11.85
CA ASN A 29 13.83 -9.35 -12.13
C ASN A 29 15.14 -9.84 -11.52
N LEU A 30 15.12 -10.27 -10.26
CA LEU A 30 16.30 -10.79 -9.55
C LEU A 30 16.82 -12.08 -10.21
N MET A 31 15.92 -12.97 -10.62
CA MET A 31 16.29 -14.18 -11.38
C MET A 31 16.93 -13.83 -12.72
N TRP A 32 16.41 -12.83 -13.43
CA TRP A 32 16.99 -12.36 -14.69
C TRP A 32 18.38 -11.76 -14.47
N LEU A 33 18.55 -10.88 -13.48
CA LEU A 33 19.86 -10.29 -13.13
C LEU A 33 20.90 -11.37 -12.80
N SER A 34 20.51 -12.37 -12.00
CA SER A 34 21.38 -13.51 -11.69
C SER A 34 21.72 -14.35 -12.93
N SER A 35 20.85 -14.41 -13.95
CA SER A 35 21.10 -15.18 -15.17
C SER A 35 22.07 -14.51 -16.15
N VAL A 36 22.34 -13.21 -15.97
CA VAL A 36 23.29 -12.43 -16.76
C VAL A 36 24.55 -12.05 -15.96
N ASP A 37 24.86 -12.85 -14.94
CA ASP A 37 26.02 -12.70 -14.06
C ASP A 37 26.13 -11.34 -13.34
N MET A 38 25.00 -10.64 -13.14
CA MET A 38 24.98 -9.47 -12.27
C MET A 38 24.93 -9.89 -10.79
N PRO A 39 25.66 -9.19 -9.91
CA PRO A 39 25.71 -9.54 -8.49
C PRO A 39 24.35 -9.31 -7.83
N VAL A 40 23.75 -10.37 -7.30
CA VAL A 40 22.48 -10.33 -6.55
C VAL A 40 22.75 -10.76 -5.10
N GLY A 41 22.91 -9.78 -4.22
CA GLY A 41 23.05 -10.01 -2.78
C GLY A 41 21.70 -10.25 -2.09
N LEU A 42 21.73 -10.91 -0.93
CA LEU A 42 20.51 -11.13 -0.13
C LEU A 42 19.89 -9.82 0.36
N PHE A 43 20.72 -8.89 0.87
CA PHE A 43 20.24 -7.60 1.35
C PHE A 43 19.63 -6.75 0.22
N SER A 44 20.33 -6.63 -0.92
CA SER A 44 19.83 -5.92 -2.10
C SER A 44 18.56 -6.56 -2.68
N SER A 45 18.43 -7.89 -2.60
CA SER A 45 17.21 -8.59 -3.03
C SER A 45 16.00 -8.21 -2.18
N ILE A 46 16.17 -8.18 -0.86
CA ILE A 46 15.12 -7.77 0.09
C ILE A 46 14.73 -6.31 -0.18
N GLU A 47 15.72 -5.43 -0.34
CA GLU A 47 15.50 -4.02 -0.67
C GLU A 47 14.67 -3.86 -1.95
N VAL A 48 15.05 -4.52 -3.05
CA VAL A 48 14.33 -4.48 -4.32
C VAL A 48 12.90 -4.96 -4.17
N ILE A 49 12.68 -6.10 -3.50
CA ILE A 49 11.33 -6.65 -3.30
C ILE A 49 10.46 -5.69 -2.50
N LEU A 50 10.98 -5.11 -1.42
CA LEU A 50 10.22 -4.22 -0.55
C LEU A 50 9.93 -2.86 -1.21
N PHE A 51 10.90 -2.28 -1.93
CA PHE A 51 10.68 -1.03 -2.64
C PHE A 51 9.78 -1.20 -3.86
N ASP A 52 9.88 -2.28 -4.62
CA ASP A 52 8.92 -2.56 -5.69
C ASP A 52 7.53 -2.79 -5.09
N PHE A 53 7.45 -3.53 -3.98
CA PHE A 53 6.18 -3.75 -3.28
C PHE A 53 5.50 -2.44 -2.90
N GLN A 54 6.24 -1.41 -2.51
CA GLN A 54 5.69 -0.11 -2.15
C GLN A 54 5.57 0.87 -3.34
N ARG A 55 6.65 1.17 -4.04
CA ARG A 55 6.70 2.21 -5.09
C ARG A 55 5.95 1.80 -6.33
N LEU A 56 6.38 0.69 -6.94
CA LEU A 56 5.70 0.12 -8.11
C LEU A 56 4.28 -0.31 -7.72
N GLY A 57 4.10 -0.85 -6.52
CA GLY A 57 2.79 -1.24 -6.01
C GLY A 57 1.77 -0.10 -5.94
N ILE A 58 2.15 1.11 -5.48
CA ILE A 58 1.23 2.27 -5.46
C ILE A 58 0.76 2.64 -6.87
N GLY A 59 1.69 2.68 -7.84
CA GLY A 59 1.35 2.95 -9.24
C GLY A 59 0.42 1.90 -9.82
N LEU A 60 0.75 0.62 -9.63
CA LEU A 60 -0.08 -0.50 -10.06
C LEU A 60 -1.45 -0.50 -9.39
N TYR A 61 -1.53 -0.09 -8.12
CA TYR A 61 -2.79 -0.05 -7.38
C TYR A 61 -3.81 0.85 -8.07
N ALA A 62 -3.42 2.04 -8.51
CA ALA A 62 -4.31 2.94 -9.25
C ALA A 62 -4.83 2.28 -10.56
N VAL A 63 -3.93 1.66 -11.33
CA VAL A 63 -4.27 1.00 -12.60
C VAL A 63 -5.23 -0.18 -12.38
N VAL A 64 -4.92 -1.03 -11.39
CA VAL A 64 -5.71 -2.22 -11.08
C VAL A 64 -7.09 -1.83 -10.54
N VAL A 65 -7.22 -0.78 -9.73
CA VAL A 65 -8.52 -0.29 -9.26
C VAL A 65 -9.43 0.08 -10.44
N ILE A 66 -8.91 0.80 -11.43
CA ILE A 66 -9.68 1.20 -12.63
C ILE A 66 -10.10 -0.05 -13.42
N GLY A 67 -9.16 -0.95 -13.71
CA GLY A 67 -9.43 -2.17 -14.44
C GLY A 67 -10.46 -3.07 -13.73
N PHE A 68 -10.34 -3.21 -12.41
CA PHE A 68 -11.25 -4.01 -11.61
C PHE A 68 -12.63 -3.39 -11.48
N ALA A 69 -12.74 -2.06 -11.34
CA ALA A 69 -14.04 -1.40 -11.30
C ALA A 69 -14.85 -1.67 -12.59
N ILE A 70 -14.20 -1.62 -13.74
CA ILE A 70 -14.82 -1.93 -15.04
C ILE A 70 -15.17 -3.42 -15.10
N ALA A 71 -14.19 -4.30 -14.87
CA ALA A 71 -14.35 -5.75 -15.00
C ALA A 71 -15.43 -6.31 -14.05
N PHE A 72 -15.46 -5.86 -12.80
CA PHE A 72 -16.46 -6.31 -11.82
C PHE A 72 -17.85 -5.73 -12.09
N THR A 73 -17.95 -4.54 -12.71
CA THR A 73 -19.23 -3.99 -13.15
C THR A 73 -19.80 -4.87 -14.27
N ILE A 74 -18.98 -5.21 -15.27
CA ILE A 74 -19.36 -6.08 -16.38
C ILE A 74 -19.74 -7.48 -15.87
N ALA A 75 -18.93 -8.08 -15.00
CA ALA A 75 -19.23 -9.38 -14.39
C ALA A 75 -20.54 -9.35 -13.59
N GLY A 76 -20.81 -8.26 -12.86
CA GLY A 76 -22.08 -8.06 -12.16
C GLY A 76 -23.28 -7.97 -13.09
N LEU A 77 -23.14 -7.30 -14.24
CA LEU A 77 -24.19 -7.25 -15.27
C LEU A 77 -24.43 -8.62 -15.90
N ILE A 78 -23.37 -9.35 -16.28
CA ILE A 78 -23.48 -10.72 -16.82
C ILE A 78 -24.20 -11.62 -15.81
N SER A 79 -23.81 -11.56 -14.54
CA SER A 79 -24.43 -12.35 -13.47
C SER A 79 -25.90 -12.00 -13.21
N ARG A 80 -26.35 -10.81 -13.64
CA ARG A 80 -27.74 -10.38 -13.50
C ARG A 80 -28.63 -10.87 -14.64
N PHE A 81 -28.08 -10.94 -15.86
CA PHE A 81 -28.85 -11.19 -17.08
C PHE A 81 -28.65 -12.60 -17.66
N THR A 82 -27.75 -13.40 -17.10
CA THR A 82 -27.45 -14.75 -17.57
C THR A 82 -27.42 -15.74 -16.41
N SER A 83 -27.37 -17.04 -16.71
CA SER A 83 -27.13 -18.10 -15.72
C SER A 83 -25.65 -18.18 -15.28
N LEU A 84 -24.76 -17.44 -15.95
CA LEU A 84 -23.34 -17.38 -15.62
C LEU A 84 -23.14 -16.43 -14.44
N GLY A 85 -22.68 -16.95 -13.30
CA GLY A 85 -22.47 -16.16 -12.10
C GLY A 85 -21.51 -16.82 -11.12
N GLY A 86 -21.42 -16.25 -9.92
CA GLY A 86 -20.63 -16.81 -8.84
C GLY A 86 -19.12 -16.50 -8.91
N LYS A 87 -18.37 -17.17 -8.04
CA LYS A 87 -16.96 -16.86 -7.74
C LYS A 87 -16.02 -16.90 -8.94
N TYR A 88 -16.26 -17.81 -9.89
CA TYR A 88 -15.38 -17.99 -11.05
C TYR A 88 -15.59 -16.94 -12.13
N LEU A 89 -16.79 -16.36 -12.27
CA LEU A 89 -17.02 -15.26 -13.21
C LEU A 89 -16.18 -14.03 -12.85
N TYR A 90 -16.20 -13.64 -11.57
CA TYR A 90 -15.39 -12.52 -11.09
C TYR A 90 -13.88 -12.82 -11.15
N ALA A 91 -13.48 -14.06 -10.85
CA ALA A 91 -12.09 -14.49 -10.97
C ALA A 91 -11.57 -14.39 -12.41
N ILE A 92 -12.31 -14.92 -13.39
CA ILE A 92 -11.95 -14.83 -14.81
C ILE A 92 -11.95 -13.38 -15.28
N ALA A 93 -12.96 -12.58 -14.90
CA ALA A 93 -13.02 -11.16 -15.27
C ALA A 93 -11.80 -10.38 -14.76
N ALA A 94 -11.36 -10.63 -13.52
CA ALA A 94 -10.15 -9.99 -12.98
C ALA A 94 -8.86 -10.49 -13.66
N ALA A 95 -8.75 -11.79 -13.97
CA ALA A 95 -7.61 -12.31 -14.72
C ALA A 95 -7.48 -11.65 -16.10
N VAL A 96 -8.61 -11.52 -16.82
CA VAL A 96 -8.67 -10.80 -18.11
C VAL A 96 -8.34 -9.33 -17.94
N ALA A 97 -8.82 -8.68 -16.87
CA ALA A 97 -8.51 -7.27 -16.58
C ALA A 97 -7.01 -7.06 -16.35
N ILE A 98 -6.34 -7.92 -15.58
CA ILE A 98 -4.89 -7.86 -15.38
C ILE A 98 -4.14 -8.13 -16.69
N GLY A 99 -4.52 -9.16 -17.45
CA GLY A 99 -3.90 -9.45 -18.74
C GLY A 99 -4.02 -8.29 -19.71
N THR A 100 -5.19 -7.65 -19.77
CA THR A 100 -5.44 -6.46 -20.60
C THR A 100 -4.63 -5.26 -20.11
N ALA A 101 -4.60 -5.01 -18.79
CA ALA A 101 -3.83 -3.90 -18.24
C ALA A 101 -2.34 -4.04 -18.53
N ILE A 102 -1.78 -5.25 -18.38
CA ILE A 102 -0.37 -5.52 -18.69
C ILE A 102 -0.10 -5.36 -20.19
N PHE A 103 -0.98 -5.89 -21.05
CA PHE A 103 -0.87 -5.72 -22.49
C PHE A 103 -0.88 -4.23 -22.89
N LEU A 104 -1.83 -3.45 -22.38
CA LEU A 104 -1.92 -2.01 -22.66
C LEU A 104 -0.73 -1.23 -22.09
N MET A 105 -0.21 -1.61 -20.92
CA MET A 105 1.01 -1.00 -20.38
C MET A 105 2.18 -1.17 -21.35
N VAL A 106 2.35 -2.36 -21.94
CA VAL A 106 3.42 -2.63 -22.92
C VAL A 106 3.14 -1.94 -24.25
N GLU A 107 2.01 -2.21 -24.88
CA GLU A 107 1.76 -1.83 -26.28
C GLU A 107 1.32 -0.37 -26.47
N LEU A 108 0.75 0.26 -25.44
CA LEU A 108 0.24 1.63 -25.56
C LEU A 108 1.08 2.63 -24.79
N LEU A 109 1.47 2.31 -23.56
CA LEU A 109 2.05 3.30 -22.63
C LEU A 109 3.58 3.33 -22.66
N PHE A 110 4.24 2.19 -22.44
CA PHE A 110 5.67 2.16 -22.15
C PHE A 110 6.53 1.62 -23.29
N GLN A 111 5.94 0.94 -24.28
CA GLN A 111 6.65 0.24 -25.38
C GLN A 111 7.73 -0.74 -24.89
N THR A 112 7.68 -1.09 -23.60
CA THR A 112 8.64 -1.95 -22.91
C THR A 112 7.94 -2.68 -21.77
N GLU A 113 8.51 -3.80 -21.35
CA GLU A 113 7.94 -4.59 -20.26
C GLU A 113 8.39 -4.08 -18.89
N LEU A 114 7.61 -3.12 -18.37
CA LEU A 114 7.81 -2.52 -17.06
C LEU A 114 7.82 -3.56 -15.93
N LEU A 115 6.89 -4.53 -15.99
CA LEU A 115 6.84 -5.65 -15.05
C LEU A 115 7.77 -6.75 -15.55
N SER A 116 8.88 -6.98 -14.86
CA SER A 116 9.88 -7.98 -15.29
C SER A 116 9.30 -9.39 -15.38
N GLY A 117 8.27 -9.72 -14.58
CA GLY A 117 7.55 -10.98 -14.69
C GLY A 117 6.88 -11.17 -16.06
N ASN A 118 6.56 -10.09 -16.79
CA ASN A 118 5.95 -10.18 -18.11
C ASN A 118 6.92 -10.69 -19.20
N ARG A 119 8.23 -10.73 -18.95
CA ARG A 119 9.25 -11.19 -19.91
C ARG A 119 9.17 -12.67 -20.23
N THR A 120 8.51 -13.44 -19.37
CA THR A 120 8.42 -14.89 -19.50
C THR A 120 6.97 -15.34 -19.55
N ILE A 121 6.73 -16.47 -20.20
CA ILE A 121 5.40 -17.11 -20.22
C ILE A 121 4.95 -17.44 -18.78
N ILE A 122 5.87 -17.91 -17.93
CA ILE A 122 5.58 -18.27 -16.54
C ILE A 122 5.11 -17.04 -15.77
N GLY A 123 5.84 -15.92 -15.84
CA GLY A 123 5.44 -14.72 -15.09
C GLY A 123 4.16 -14.08 -15.64
N LYS A 124 3.87 -14.17 -16.95
CA LYS A 124 2.55 -13.83 -17.51
C LYS A 124 1.43 -14.63 -16.86
N ILE A 125 1.59 -15.96 -16.79
CA ILE A 125 0.62 -16.86 -16.14
C ILE A 125 0.45 -16.49 -14.66
N LEU A 126 1.54 -16.25 -13.94
CA LEU A 126 1.50 -15.86 -12.52
C LEU A 126 0.76 -14.54 -12.30
N HIS A 127 0.96 -13.53 -13.15
CA HIS A 127 0.19 -12.28 -13.08
C HIS A 127 -1.29 -12.51 -13.34
N TYR A 128 -1.65 -13.38 -14.28
CA TYR A 128 -3.05 -13.68 -14.58
C TYR A 128 -3.70 -14.42 -13.41
N LEU A 129 -2.97 -15.34 -12.77
CA LEU A 129 -3.38 -16.02 -11.55
C LEU A 129 -3.53 -15.04 -10.37
N ALA A 130 -2.65 -14.04 -10.24
CA ALA A 130 -2.83 -12.97 -9.26
C ALA A 130 -4.15 -12.22 -9.48
N GLY A 131 -4.46 -11.86 -10.73
CA GLY A 131 -5.76 -11.28 -11.10
C GLY A 131 -6.93 -12.22 -10.77
N PHE A 132 -6.81 -13.50 -11.09
CA PHE A 132 -7.80 -14.51 -10.79
C PHE A 132 -8.11 -14.58 -9.28
N PHE A 133 -7.08 -14.65 -8.44
CA PHE A 133 -7.26 -14.65 -6.98
C PHE A 133 -7.85 -13.33 -6.48
N GLY A 134 -7.50 -12.20 -7.10
CA GLY A 134 -8.13 -10.90 -6.87
C GLY A 134 -9.64 -10.92 -7.08
N GLY A 135 -10.10 -11.42 -8.21
CA GLY A 135 -11.53 -11.55 -8.52
C GLY A 135 -12.25 -12.57 -7.66
N TYR A 136 -11.57 -13.67 -7.30
CA TYR A 136 -12.09 -14.65 -6.36
C TYR A 136 -12.29 -14.00 -4.97
N PHE A 137 -11.29 -13.25 -4.48
CA PHE A 137 -11.37 -12.53 -3.22
C PHE A 137 -12.49 -11.47 -3.24
N TYR A 138 -12.60 -10.69 -4.32
CA TYR A 138 -13.69 -9.74 -4.53
C TYR A 138 -15.07 -10.38 -4.32
N TYR A 139 -15.33 -11.55 -4.94
CA TYR A 139 -16.59 -12.25 -4.78
C TYR A 139 -16.89 -12.57 -3.31
N HIS A 140 -15.89 -13.04 -2.55
CA HIS A 140 -16.06 -13.33 -1.12
C HIS A 140 -16.34 -12.07 -0.29
N LEU A 141 -15.82 -10.92 -0.71
CA LEU A 141 -16.11 -9.65 -0.06
C LEU A 141 -17.57 -9.23 -0.25
N ILE A 142 -18.11 -9.37 -1.46
CA ILE A 142 -19.48 -8.95 -1.80
C ILE A 142 -20.55 -9.98 -1.43
N ALA A 143 -20.20 -11.25 -1.28
CA ALA A 143 -21.13 -12.34 -0.98
C ALA A 143 -21.76 -12.26 0.42
N VAL A 144 -21.18 -11.47 1.34
CA VAL A 144 -21.61 -11.36 2.73
C VAL A 144 -21.91 -9.91 3.11
N ASP A 145 -22.82 -9.69 4.06
CA ASP A 145 -22.97 -8.39 4.72
C ASP A 145 -21.76 -8.07 5.59
N ARG A 146 -21.04 -7.02 5.21
CA ARG A 146 -19.85 -6.54 5.93
C ARG A 146 -20.26 -5.44 6.90
N LYS A 147 -19.77 -5.56 8.13
CA LYS A 147 -19.89 -4.52 9.18
C LYS A 147 -18.87 -3.39 8.93
N TYR A 148 -19.01 -2.31 9.68
CA TYR A 148 -18.08 -1.17 9.65
C TYR A 148 -16.61 -1.59 9.87
N THR A 149 -16.38 -2.67 10.62
CA THR A 149 -15.05 -3.22 10.89
C THR A 149 -14.29 -3.61 9.61
N PHE A 150 -14.98 -3.99 8.54
CA PHE A 150 -14.33 -4.26 7.25
C PHE A 150 -13.67 -3.00 6.67
N VAL A 151 -14.38 -1.86 6.72
CA VAL A 151 -13.88 -0.58 6.23
C VAL A 151 -12.70 -0.10 7.08
N VAL A 152 -12.81 -0.24 8.41
CA VAL A 152 -11.72 0.08 9.34
C VAL A 152 -10.47 -0.74 9.03
N ARG A 153 -10.62 -2.05 8.81
CA ARG A 153 -9.50 -2.94 8.46
C ARG A 153 -8.84 -2.51 7.15
N PHE A 154 -9.65 -2.26 6.11
CA PHE A 154 -9.13 -1.83 4.82
C PHE A 154 -8.36 -0.50 4.94
N LEU A 155 -8.94 0.52 5.55
CA LEU A 155 -8.31 1.83 5.70
C LEU A 155 -7.09 1.78 6.61
N GLY A 156 -7.08 0.93 7.63
CA GLY A 156 -5.91 0.70 8.48
C GLY A 156 -4.76 0.02 7.73
N ILE A 157 -5.06 -1.04 6.95
CA ILE A 157 -4.06 -1.71 6.10
C ILE A 157 -3.53 -0.76 5.03
N LEU A 158 -4.40 0.04 4.38
CA LEU A 158 -3.98 1.02 3.38
C LEU A 158 -3.04 2.06 4.02
N TYR A 159 -3.39 2.58 5.19
CA TYR A 159 -2.54 3.51 5.93
C TYR A 159 -1.18 2.88 6.28
N ALA A 160 -1.17 1.65 6.80
CA ALA A 160 0.08 0.93 7.07
C ALA A 160 0.91 0.73 5.80
N TYR A 161 0.28 0.39 4.68
CA TYR A 161 0.97 0.23 3.40
C TYR A 161 1.62 1.53 2.90
N LEU A 162 1.00 2.69 3.15
CA LEU A 162 1.61 4.00 2.87
C LEU A 162 2.81 4.27 3.79
N LEU A 163 2.68 4.01 5.10
CA LEU A 163 3.77 4.19 6.08
C LEU A 163 4.94 3.24 5.88
N LEU A 164 4.71 2.07 5.28
CA LEU A 164 5.77 1.15 4.90
C LEU A 164 6.79 1.86 4.01
N GLY A 165 6.36 2.73 3.08
CA GLY A 165 7.27 3.47 2.20
C GLY A 165 8.26 4.34 2.94
N LEU A 166 7.76 5.13 3.91
CA LEU A 166 8.60 5.95 4.78
C LEU A 166 9.54 5.09 5.61
N SER A 167 9.04 3.99 6.17
CA SER A 167 9.86 3.04 6.94
C SER A 167 11.00 2.47 6.09
N LEU A 168 10.72 2.07 4.85
CA LEU A 168 11.72 1.52 3.93
C LEU A 168 12.75 2.58 3.53
N GLN A 169 12.35 3.83 3.29
CA GLN A 169 13.28 4.90 2.96
C GLN A 169 14.30 5.12 4.08
N TRP A 170 13.86 5.18 5.34
CA TRP A 170 14.77 5.36 6.47
C TRP A 170 15.68 4.15 6.75
N ILE A 171 15.21 2.93 6.44
CA ILE A 171 16.01 1.70 6.62
C ILE A 171 17.05 1.52 5.51
N PHE A 172 16.67 1.73 4.25
CA PHE A 172 17.50 1.35 3.10
C PHE A 172 18.12 2.54 2.37
N THR A 173 17.43 3.68 2.30
CA THR A 173 17.89 4.88 1.57
C THR A 173 17.85 6.14 2.44
N PRO A 174 18.53 6.15 3.61
CA PRO A 174 18.36 7.20 4.61
C PRO A 174 18.82 8.59 4.14
N VAL A 175 19.78 8.67 3.22
CA VAL A 175 20.24 9.95 2.64
C VAL A 175 19.10 10.65 1.89
N LEU A 176 18.33 9.89 1.10
CA LEU A 176 17.16 10.42 0.39
C LEU A 176 16.05 10.78 1.38
N ALA A 177 15.81 9.91 2.36
CA ALA A 177 14.81 10.15 3.40
C ALA A 177 15.11 11.45 4.17
N ALA A 178 16.35 11.65 4.59
CA ALA A 178 16.78 12.84 5.32
C ALA A 178 16.66 14.12 4.47
N ALA A 179 16.97 14.03 3.17
CA ALA A 179 16.83 15.15 2.24
C ALA A 179 15.37 15.63 2.11
N ASP A 180 14.39 14.72 2.14
CA ASP A 180 12.96 15.08 2.13
C ASP A 180 12.56 15.89 3.38
N PHE A 181 13.34 15.81 4.46
CA PHE A 181 13.17 16.58 5.70
C PHE A 181 14.12 17.79 5.79
N GLY A 182 14.87 18.09 4.74
CA GLY A 182 15.78 19.23 4.67
C GLY A 182 17.16 18.99 5.27
N PHE A 183 17.52 17.75 5.62
CA PHE A 183 18.84 17.41 6.13
C PHE A 183 19.78 16.99 5.01
N ILE A 184 21.01 17.49 5.04
CA ILE A 184 22.13 16.90 4.30
C ILE A 184 22.82 15.91 5.23
N LEU A 185 22.38 14.66 5.21
CA LEU A 185 22.77 13.65 6.22
C LEU A 185 24.29 13.52 6.38
N ASN A 186 25.02 13.52 5.27
CA ASN A 186 26.47 13.30 5.26
C ASN A 186 27.28 14.50 5.78
N GLU A 187 26.66 15.66 5.96
CA GLU A 187 27.30 16.85 6.55
C GLU A 187 27.10 16.92 8.07
N LEU A 188 26.25 16.08 8.63
CA LEU A 188 26.03 16.01 10.07
C LEU A 188 27.18 15.24 10.76
N PRO A 189 27.53 15.61 12.01
CA PRO A 189 28.37 14.78 12.86
C PRO A 189 27.85 13.34 13.00
N ASP A 190 28.73 12.36 13.17
CA ASP A 190 28.35 10.92 13.22
C ASP A 190 27.32 10.58 14.31
N ASP A 191 27.41 11.25 15.46
CA ASP A 191 26.46 11.12 16.56
C ASP A 191 25.09 11.70 16.21
N ALA A 192 25.06 12.84 15.51
CA ALA A 192 23.83 13.43 14.98
C ALA A 192 23.21 12.56 13.88
N GLN A 193 24.02 11.98 12.99
CA GLN A 193 23.54 11.01 12.00
C GLN A 193 22.92 9.79 12.70
N ASN A 194 23.62 9.22 13.68
CA ASN A 194 23.11 8.08 14.43
C ASN A 194 21.77 8.37 15.11
N ALA A 195 21.67 9.51 15.81
CA ALA A 195 20.44 9.93 16.46
C ALA A 195 19.29 10.09 15.46
N LEU A 196 19.53 10.80 14.35
CA LEU A 196 18.53 11.04 13.32
C LEU A 196 18.01 9.72 12.71
N LEU A 197 18.93 8.84 12.30
CA LEU A 197 18.59 7.55 11.70
C LEU A 197 17.81 6.66 12.68
N ARG A 198 18.27 6.55 13.92
CA ARG A 198 17.62 5.76 14.96
C ARG A 198 16.20 6.27 15.23
N ASP A 199 16.05 7.58 15.43
CA ASP A 199 14.80 8.17 15.91
C ASP A 199 13.73 8.17 14.82
N PHE A 200 14.07 8.60 13.59
CA PHE A 200 13.11 8.58 12.49
C PHE A 200 12.77 7.16 12.03
N THR A 201 13.73 6.23 12.00
CA THR A 201 13.44 4.82 11.69
C THR A 201 12.48 4.24 12.73
N SER A 202 12.75 4.45 14.02
CA SER A 202 11.87 3.98 15.09
C SER A 202 10.49 4.61 15.01
N PHE A 203 10.40 5.91 14.74
CA PHE A 203 9.15 6.65 14.58
C PHE A 203 8.27 6.07 13.47
N PHE A 204 8.81 5.88 12.25
CA PHE A 204 8.02 5.38 11.12
C PHE A 204 7.66 3.90 11.28
N VAL A 205 8.60 3.08 11.75
CA VAL A 205 8.35 1.65 12.00
C VAL A 205 7.30 1.46 13.10
N ALA A 206 7.38 2.22 14.20
CA ALA A 206 6.40 2.11 15.28
C ALA A 206 4.99 2.49 14.82
N THR A 207 4.84 3.60 14.09
CA THR A 207 3.53 4.03 13.60
C THR A 207 2.97 3.10 12.53
N PHE A 208 3.83 2.51 11.69
CA PHE A 208 3.47 1.41 10.78
C PHE A 208 2.91 0.19 11.55
N LEU A 209 3.63 -0.28 12.57
CA LEU A 209 3.24 -1.43 13.38
C LEU A 209 1.94 -1.16 14.15
N PHE A 210 1.78 0.02 14.73
CA PHE A 210 0.54 0.42 15.40
C PHE A 210 -0.66 0.35 14.47
N SER A 211 -0.54 0.83 13.23
CA SER A 211 -1.66 0.73 12.28
C SER A 211 -1.97 -0.71 11.88
N LEU A 212 -0.96 -1.56 11.67
CA LEU A 212 -1.16 -2.99 11.42
C LEU A 212 -1.86 -3.68 12.59
N LEU A 213 -1.38 -3.45 13.81
CA LEU A 213 -1.97 -4.03 15.02
C LEU A 213 -3.41 -3.53 15.21
N GLY A 214 -3.67 -2.24 14.98
CA GLY A 214 -5.02 -1.67 15.00
C GLY A 214 -5.93 -2.33 13.97
N ALA A 215 -5.45 -2.54 12.75
CA ALA A 215 -6.22 -3.20 11.70
C ALA A 215 -6.47 -4.69 12.03
N ILE A 216 -5.51 -5.42 12.59
CA ILE A 216 -5.66 -6.84 12.92
C ILE A 216 -6.58 -7.05 14.12
N THR A 217 -6.32 -6.32 15.21
CA THR A 217 -6.99 -6.50 16.49
C THR A 217 -8.30 -5.73 16.61
N LEU A 218 -8.52 -4.71 15.76
CA LEU A 218 -9.58 -3.70 15.92
C LEU A 218 -9.54 -2.96 17.26
N ASN A 219 -8.41 -2.98 17.96
CA ASN A 219 -8.26 -2.20 19.18
C ASN A 219 -7.96 -0.73 18.82
N PRO A 220 -8.85 0.22 19.20
CA PRO A 220 -8.70 1.64 18.85
C PRO A 220 -7.48 2.29 19.50
N ILE A 221 -6.94 1.73 20.58
CA ILE A 221 -5.75 2.26 21.26
C ILE A 221 -4.55 2.25 20.30
N TRP A 222 -4.36 1.20 19.50
CA TRP A 222 -3.25 1.16 18.54
C TRP A 222 -3.33 2.29 17.51
N PHE A 223 -4.52 2.56 16.99
CA PHE A 223 -4.73 3.66 16.06
C PHE A 223 -4.51 5.03 16.73
N LEU A 224 -4.98 5.22 17.96
CA LEU A 224 -4.71 6.44 18.72
C LEU A 224 -3.21 6.63 19.00
N SER A 225 -2.46 5.57 19.29
CA SER A 225 -1.01 5.65 19.50
C SER A 225 -0.31 6.24 18.27
N ALA A 226 -0.65 5.77 17.07
CA ALA A 226 -0.14 6.36 15.83
C ALA A 226 -0.58 7.83 15.67
N GLY A 227 -1.84 8.13 15.97
CA GLY A 227 -2.38 9.50 15.93
C GLY A 227 -1.64 10.47 16.85
N ILE A 228 -1.40 10.08 18.10
CA ILE A 228 -0.70 10.89 19.11
C ILE A 228 0.73 11.19 18.68
N VAL A 229 1.44 10.20 18.12
CA VAL A 229 2.82 10.39 17.64
C VAL A 229 2.89 11.46 16.54
N TYR A 230 2.00 11.40 15.55
CA TYR A 230 1.96 12.37 14.45
C TYR A 230 1.42 13.75 14.86
N PHE A 231 0.39 13.81 15.71
CA PHE A 231 -0.07 15.10 16.25
C PHE A 231 1.00 15.75 17.13
N GLY A 232 1.72 14.94 17.91
CA GLY A 232 2.90 15.39 18.65
C GLY A 232 3.92 16.02 17.70
N ALA A 233 4.33 15.31 16.66
CA ALA A 233 5.28 15.81 15.66
C ALA A 233 4.81 17.16 15.07
N GLY A 234 3.56 17.26 14.62
CA GLY A 234 2.98 18.50 14.08
C GLY A 234 2.97 19.66 15.07
N ILE A 235 2.64 19.41 16.34
CA ILE A 235 2.65 20.44 17.39
C ILE A 235 4.08 20.88 17.70
N PHE A 236 5.03 19.95 17.84
CA PHE A 236 6.43 20.26 18.11
C PHE A 236 7.10 20.97 16.92
N ASN A 237 6.67 20.68 15.69
CA ASN A 237 7.07 21.42 14.49
C ASN A 237 6.62 22.89 14.56
N LEU A 238 5.35 23.14 14.89
CA LEU A 238 4.85 24.50 15.09
C LEU A 238 5.58 25.23 16.24
N MET A 239 5.94 24.52 17.32
CA MET A 239 6.74 25.11 18.39
C MET A 239 8.16 25.44 17.95
N ALA A 240 8.81 24.61 17.13
CA ALA A 240 10.11 24.93 16.56
C ALA A 240 10.07 26.25 15.78
N ILE A 241 9.03 26.45 14.96
CA ILE A 241 8.84 27.67 14.17
C ILE A 241 8.57 28.88 15.07
N TYR A 242 7.52 28.82 15.90
CA TYR A 242 7.03 30.00 16.61
C TYR A 242 7.75 30.32 17.92
N VAL A 243 8.36 29.31 18.56
CA VAL A 243 9.07 29.48 19.85
C VAL A 243 10.58 29.53 19.66
N HIS A 244 11.13 28.69 18.78
CA HIS A 244 12.58 28.61 18.54
C HIS A 244 13.05 29.35 17.28
N GLY A 245 12.13 29.95 16.51
CA GLY A 245 12.45 30.81 15.37
C GLY A 245 13.04 30.08 14.17
N THR A 246 12.75 28.79 14.01
CA THR A 246 13.20 28.03 12.83
C THR A 246 12.39 28.39 11.59
N ASP A 247 12.93 28.10 10.41
CA ASP A 247 12.22 28.29 9.15
C ASP A 247 10.94 27.46 9.06
N PHE A 248 9.99 27.95 8.26
CA PHE A 248 8.71 27.30 8.05
C PHE A 248 8.87 26.01 7.24
N ASN A 249 8.56 24.88 7.86
CA ASN A 249 8.61 23.58 7.22
C ASN A 249 7.20 23.04 6.96
N GLN A 250 6.76 22.99 5.70
CA GLN A 250 5.40 22.55 5.32
C GLN A 250 5.07 21.09 5.68
N ILE A 251 6.06 20.30 6.10
CA ILE A 251 5.88 18.91 6.55
C ILE A 251 4.85 18.79 7.68
N PHE A 252 4.67 19.82 8.52
CA PHE A 252 3.67 19.77 9.60
C PHE A 252 2.25 19.46 9.11
N ILE A 253 1.90 19.88 7.89
CA ILE A 253 0.58 19.59 7.28
C ILE A 253 0.41 18.08 7.10
N PHE A 254 1.45 17.41 6.57
CA PHE A 254 1.45 15.97 6.40
C PHE A 254 1.40 15.24 7.74
N GLU A 255 2.08 15.75 8.77
CA GLU A 255 2.00 15.19 10.13
C GLU A 255 0.57 15.23 10.67
N PHE A 256 -0.17 16.34 10.51
CA PHE A 256 -1.58 16.39 10.91
C PHE A 256 -2.46 15.44 10.10
N ILE A 257 -2.22 15.28 8.80
CA ILE A 257 -2.97 14.32 7.95
C ILE A 257 -2.71 12.89 8.42
N LEU A 258 -1.44 12.53 8.64
CA LEU A 258 -1.03 11.22 9.13
C LEU A 258 -1.54 10.96 10.56
N GLY A 259 -1.69 11.98 11.41
CA GLY A 259 -2.30 11.84 12.72
C GLY A 259 -3.83 11.69 12.67
N ALA A 260 -4.49 12.43 11.79
CA ALA A 260 -5.94 12.46 11.69
C ALA A 260 -6.54 11.16 11.16
N TRP A 261 -5.91 10.52 10.17
CA TRP A 261 -6.40 9.27 9.59
C TRP A 261 -6.59 8.15 10.63
N PRO A 262 -5.57 7.68 11.36
CA PRO A 262 -5.73 6.60 12.32
C PRO A 262 -6.62 7.04 13.50
N SER A 263 -6.56 8.31 13.92
CA SER A 263 -7.47 8.83 14.94
C SER A 263 -8.94 8.73 14.55
N ALA A 264 -9.28 9.02 13.29
CA ALA A 264 -10.62 8.85 12.76
C ALA A 264 -11.07 7.37 12.77
N LEU A 265 -10.16 6.43 12.47
CA LEU A 265 -10.43 5.00 12.58
C LEU A 265 -10.71 4.60 14.02
N ALA A 266 -9.90 5.06 14.98
CA ALA A 266 -10.10 4.79 16.40
C ALA A 266 -11.45 5.31 16.90
N ILE A 267 -11.78 6.57 16.59
CA ILE A 267 -13.04 7.20 16.97
C ILE A 267 -14.22 6.43 16.37
N THR A 268 -14.10 5.98 15.12
CA THR A 268 -15.15 5.17 14.47
C THR A 268 -15.43 3.88 15.25
N ILE A 269 -14.39 3.19 15.74
CA ILE A 269 -14.54 1.99 16.56
C ILE A 269 -15.23 2.34 17.88
N PHE A 270 -14.73 3.33 18.62
CA PHE A 270 -15.32 3.76 19.90
C PHE A 270 -16.80 4.14 19.79
N LEU A 271 -17.15 4.93 18.77
CA LEU A 271 -18.54 5.37 18.56
C LEU A 271 -19.45 4.18 18.20
N LYS A 272 -18.93 3.15 17.53
CA LYS A 272 -19.71 1.96 17.20
C LYS A 272 -19.81 0.97 18.35
N GLU A 273 -18.80 0.88 19.21
CA GLU A 273 -18.86 0.08 20.44
C GLU A 273 -19.84 0.66 21.46
N ARG A 274 -19.91 1.99 21.59
CA ARG A 274 -20.84 2.66 22.51
C ARG A 274 -22.33 2.56 22.11
N ASN A 275 -22.60 2.34 20.83
CA ASN A 275 -23.96 2.28 20.27
C ASN A 275 -24.51 0.85 20.13
N ASN A 276 -23.73 -0.18 20.49
CA ASN A 276 -24.17 -1.57 20.56
C ASN A 276 -24.31 -2.00 22.02
#